data_AF-A0A087U8D1-F1
#
_entry.id   AF-A0A087U8D1-F1
#
_cell.length_a   1.000
_cell.length_b   1.000
_cell.length_c   1.000
_cell.angle_alpha   90.00
_cell.angle_beta   90.00
_cell.angle_gamma   90.00
#
_symmetry.space_group_name_H-M   'P 1'
#
loop_
_entity.id
_entity.type
_entity.pdbx_description
1 polymer ?
#
loop_
_entity_poly.entity_id
_entity_poly.type
_entity_poly.pdbx_seq_one_letter_code
_entity_poly.pdbx_strand_id
1 'polypeptide(L)'
;MLYEEKILSLQSIRSYVQNIFQKMHLKKEDKDTEFLKKTTVPETLQDLFKKAMNEPSSKKFPSTLRSFALTLHFYSSKAYDFVRETFAKSLPHPQTLRKWYANVGGGPGFTQEVHDTLKSKVSKSKSVIVCSLMVDEMCIRRKVEWTGKKLCGLIDYGTDTNDDSLPEAKSALVFLVNCMSERWKMPIGYFCINSLNGKERANLTSQCLEYLHSTGIHICSITFDGTPCNVAMAEYLGCKSTHLTLMKTWFPHPVTEEPIYVFLDPSNMLKLIRNSVASLVIYDRNGPKISWSFLESLFAGEGRSPSWHKNQTSAFKL
;
A
#
# COMPACT_ATOMS: atom_id res chain seq x y z
N MET A 1 -12.22 15.19 7.36
CA MET A 1 -12.94 13.97 6.88
C MET A 1 -12.19 12.67 7.15
N LEU A 2 -11.26 12.16 6.33
CA LEU A 2 -10.64 10.83 6.57
C LEU A 2 -9.87 10.66 7.90
N TYR A 3 -9.31 11.74 8.44
CA TYR A 3 -8.62 11.73 9.74
C TYR A 3 -9.61 11.79 10.92
N GLU A 4 -10.70 12.53 10.77
CA GLU A 4 -11.76 12.63 11.76
C GLU A 4 -12.57 11.34 11.85
N GLU A 5 -12.85 10.67 10.72
CA GLU A 5 -13.49 9.35 10.69
C GLU A 5 -12.63 8.29 11.40
N LYS A 6 -11.30 8.36 11.27
CA LYS A 6 -10.36 7.48 12.02
C LYS A 6 -10.29 7.80 13.51
N ILE A 7 -10.40 9.07 13.90
CA ILE A 7 -10.44 9.47 15.31
C ILE A 7 -11.78 9.04 15.94
N LEU A 8 -12.89 9.20 15.22
CA LEU A 8 -14.22 8.74 15.62
C LEU A 8 -14.26 7.21 15.76
N SER A 9 -13.60 6.46 14.88
CA SER A 9 -13.54 4.99 15.00
C SER A 9 -12.69 4.54 16.21
N LEU A 10 -11.60 5.25 16.52
CA LEU A 10 -10.79 4.98 17.72
C LEU A 10 -11.51 5.37 19.02
N GLN A 11 -12.25 6.48 19.02
CA GLN A 11 -13.12 6.87 20.13
C GLN A 11 -14.27 5.88 20.33
N SER A 12 -14.83 5.36 19.23
CA SER A 12 -15.84 4.30 19.24
C SER A 12 -15.29 2.98 19.77
N ILE A 13 -14.05 2.60 19.42
CA ILE A 13 -13.40 1.42 20.00
C ILE A 13 -13.12 1.62 21.49
N ARG A 14 -12.64 2.81 21.89
CA ARG A 14 -12.39 3.12 23.31
C ARG A 14 -13.67 3.08 24.13
N SER A 15 -14.76 3.67 23.62
CA SER A 15 -16.06 3.64 24.28
C SER A 15 -16.65 2.24 24.29
N TYR A 16 -16.50 1.45 23.22
CA TYR A 16 -16.93 0.05 23.17
C TYR A 16 -16.18 -0.81 24.19
N VAL A 17 -14.86 -0.64 24.28
CA VAL A 17 -14.02 -1.33 25.27
C VAL A 17 -14.39 -0.89 26.69
N GLN A 18 -14.58 0.40 26.95
CA GLN A 18 -15.04 0.92 28.25
C GLN A 18 -16.45 0.44 28.61
N ASN A 19 -17.37 0.37 27.66
CA ASN A 19 -18.73 -0.12 27.85
C ASN A 19 -18.73 -1.63 28.12
N ILE A 20 -17.84 -2.39 27.47
CA ILE A 20 -17.55 -3.79 27.81
C ILE A 20 -17.02 -3.89 29.24
N PHE A 21 -16.07 -3.05 29.66
CA PHE A 21 -15.57 -3.02 31.05
C PHE A 21 -16.68 -2.71 32.07
N GLN A 22 -17.55 -1.76 31.76
CA GLN A 22 -18.64 -1.33 32.63
C GLN A 22 -19.76 -2.38 32.73
N LYS A 23 -20.10 -3.02 31.60
CA LYS A 23 -21.05 -4.14 31.52
C LYS A 23 -20.52 -5.43 32.16
N MET A 24 -19.21 -5.62 32.24
CA MET A 24 -18.60 -6.80 32.86
C MET A 24 -18.38 -6.69 34.38
N HIS A 25 -18.70 -5.54 35.02
CA HIS A 25 -18.57 -5.32 36.47
C HIS A 25 -17.23 -5.77 37.08
N LEU A 26 -16.15 -5.74 36.30
CA LEU A 26 -14.83 -6.18 36.75
C LEU A 26 -14.22 -5.11 37.66
N LYS A 27 -14.49 -5.19 38.96
CA LYS A 27 -13.59 -4.65 39.98
C LYS A 27 -12.35 -5.54 40.05
N LYS A 28 -11.23 -4.94 40.46
CA LYS A 28 -9.89 -5.56 40.51
C LYS A 28 -9.77 -6.84 41.37
N GLU A 29 -10.84 -7.28 42.03
CA GLU A 29 -10.78 -8.25 43.13
C GLU A 29 -11.73 -9.46 43.01
N ASP A 30 -12.65 -9.53 42.04
CA ASP A 30 -13.63 -10.62 42.01
C ASP A 30 -13.17 -11.81 41.14
N LYS A 31 -12.83 -12.91 41.81
CA LYS A 31 -12.53 -14.24 41.24
C LYS A 31 -13.79 -15.09 41.03
N ASP A 32 -14.90 -14.51 40.57
CA ASP A 32 -16.16 -15.25 40.48
C ASP A 32 -16.34 -15.94 39.13
N THR A 33 -16.03 -17.24 39.11
CA THR A 33 -16.18 -18.19 38.00
C THR A 33 -17.62 -18.37 37.50
N GLU A 34 -18.63 -17.86 38.21
CA GLU A 34 -20.04 -18.09 37.91
C GLU A 34 -20.62 -17.06 36.93
N PHE A 35 -20.04 -15.86 36.85
CA PHE A 35 -20.48 -14.78 35.95
C PHE A 35 -20.11 -15.06 34.47
N LEU A 36 -18.98 -15.74 34.24
CA LEU A 36 -18.49 -16.09 32.90
C LEU A 36 -19.37 -17.11 32.17
N LYS A 37 -20.16 -17.92 32.90
CA LYS A 37 -21.11 -18.88 32.29
C LYS A 37 -22.43 -18.23 31.84
N LYS A 38 -22.79 -17.08 32.43
CA LYS A 38 -24.08 -16.40 32.19
C LYS A 38 -24.02 -15.32 31.12
N THR A 39 -22.84 -14.82 30.82
CA THR A 39 -22.66 -13.73 29.87
C THR A 39 -22.30 -14.32 28.51
N THR A 40 -22.98 -13.89 27.44
CA THR A 40 -22.73 -14.26 26.04
C THR A 40 -21.38 -13.69 25.56
N VAL A 41 -20.30 -13.99 26.26
CA VAL A 41 -18.95 -13.54 25.93
C VAL A 41 -18.44 -14.45 24.83
N PRO A 42 -17.95 -13.90 23.69
CA PRO A 42 -17.28 -14.67 22.65
C PRO A 42 -16.26 -15.65 23.24
N GLU A 43 -16.25 -16.88 22.73
CA GLU A 43 -15.41 -18.00 23.19
C GLU A 43 -13.92 -17.62 23.31
N THR A 44 -13.45 -16.72 22.44
CA THR A 44 -12.10 -16.14 22.45
C THR A 44 -11.75 -15.35 23.70
N LEU A 45 -12.71 -14.60 24.24
CA LEU A 45 -12.53 -13.85 25.48
C LEU A 45 -12.58 -14.80 26.68
N GLN A 46 -13.39 -15.86 26.64
CA GLN A 46 -13.39 -16.88 27.68
C GLN A 46 -12.03 -17.58 27.81
N ASP A 47 -11.39 -17.92 26.69
CA ASP A 47 -10.02 -18.48 26.68
C ASP A 47 -8.97 -17.49 27.19
N LEU A 48 -9.13 -16.20 26.92
CA LEU A 48 -8.28 -15.15 27.47
C LEU A 48 -8.46 -15.03 29.00
N PHE A 49 -9.70 -15.11 29.49
CA PHE A 49 -9.98 -15.11 30.93
C PHE A 49 -9.43 -16.36 31.64
N LYS A 50 -9.56 -17.55 31.04
CA LYS A 50 -8.96 -18.79 31.57
C LYS A 50 -7.43 -18.69 31.66
N LYS A 51 -6.77 -18.10 30.66
CA LYS A 51 -5.33 -17.80 30.69
C LYS A 51 -4.97 -16.77 31.76
N ALA A 52 -5.77 -15.71 31.93
CA ALA A 52 -5.59 -14.72 33.00
C ALA A 52 -5.69 -15.36 34.40
N MET A 53 -6.48 -16.44 34.52
CA MET A 53 -6.73 -17.18 35.75
C MET A 53 -5.74 -18.34 35.99
N ASN A 54 -4.67 -18.46 35.19
CA ASN A 54 -3.67 -19.54 35.27
C ASN A 54 -4.22 -20.96 35.13
N GLU A 55 -5.39 -21.14 34.49
CA GLU A 55 -5.87 -22.48 34.16
C GLU A 55 -5.04 -23.09 33.02
N PRO A 56 -4.86 -24.43 33.00
CA PRO A 56 -4.14 -25.12 31.93
C PRO A 56 -4.88 -24.94 30.60
N SER A 57 -4.49 -23.94 29.83
CA SER A 57 -5.05 -23.68 28.49
C SER A 57 -4.27 -24.44 27.40
N SER A 58 -4.95 -24.72 26.29
CA SER A 58 -4.37 -25.33 25.09
C SER A 58 -3.03 -24.70 24.68
N LYS A 59 -2.05 -25.55 24.32
CA LYS A 59 -0.72 -25.14 23.84
C LYS A 59 -0.75 -24.26 22.59
N LYS A 60 -1.85 -24.25 21.82
CA LYS A 60 -1.99 -23.46 20.58
C LYS A 60 -3.02 -22.34 20.75
N PHE A 61 -2.63 -21.11 20.38
CA PHE A 61 -3.55 -19.99 20.33
C PHE A 61 -4.61 -20.20 19.23
N PRO A 62 -5.90 -19.94 19.51
CA PRO A 62 -6.95 -19.97 18.50
C PRO A 62 -6.65 -19.05 17.31
N SER A 63 -7.10 -19.42 16.10
CA SER A 63 -6.89 -18.64 14.88
C SER A 63 -7.50 -17.24 14.98
N THR A 64 -8.68 -17.13 15.58
CA THR A 64 -9.38 -15.87 15.85
C THR A 64 -8.57 -14.95 16.78
N LEU A 65 -8.00 -15.48 17.86
CA LEU A 65 -7.14 -14.73 18.77
C LEU A 65 -5.83 -14.31 18.10
N ARG A 66 -5.23 -15.20 17.28
CA ARG A 66 -4.06 -14.86 16.46
C ARG A 66 -4.35 -13.70 15.52
N SER A 67 -5.46 -13.74 14.78
CA SER A 67 -5.87 -12.67 13.87
C SER A 67 -6.12 -11.36 14.61
N PHE A 68 -6.81 -11.39 15.75
CA PHE A 68 -7.01 -10.21 16.60
C PHE A 68 -5.67 -9.61 17.07
N ALA A 69 -4.78 -10.45 17.62
CA ALA A 69 -3.50 -10.00 18.15
C ALA A 69 -2.61 -9.39 17.06
N LEU A 70 -2.51 -10.02 15.89
CA LEU A 70 -1.76 -9.51 14.74
C LEU A 70 -2.35 -8.19 14.23
N THR A 71 -3.68 -8.11 14.11
CA THR A 71 -4.37 -6.90 13.64
C THR A 71 -4.18 -5.73 14.58
N LEU A 72 -4.38 -5.95 15.88
CA LEU A 72 -4.20 -4.90 16.90
C LEU A 72 -2.75 -4.41 16.93
N HIS A 73 -1.78 -5.32 16.91
CA HIS A 73 -0.35 -4.97 16.87
C HIS A 73 0.03 -4.25 15.57
N PHE A 74 -0.53 -4.63 14.43
CA PHE A 74 -0.34 -3.95 13.15
C PHE A 74 -0.84 -2.51 13.19
N TYR A 75 -2.03 -2.26 13.77
CA TYR A 75 -2.55 -0.90 13.92
C TYR A 75 -1.75 -0.07 14.92
N SER A 76 -1.35 -0.67 16.05
CA SER A 76 -0.53 0.00 17.05
C SER A 76 0.08 -0.99 18.05
N SER A 77 1.42 -1.09 18.04
CA SER A 77 2.16 -1.86 19.05
C SER A 77 1.90 -1.34 20.47
N LYS A 78 1.80 -0.01 20.65
CA LYS A 78 1.49 0.60 21.95
C LYS A 78 0.10 0.23 22.45
N ALA A 79 -0.90 0.22 21.56
CA ALA A 79 -2.26 -0.20 21.92
C ALA A 79 -2.29 -1.69 22.27
N TYR A 80 -1.56 -2.51 21.51
CA TYR A 80 -1.38 -3.92 21.80
C TYR A 80 -0.76 -4.14 23.19
N ASP A 81 0.34 -3.47 23.50
CA ASP A 81 1.03 -3.57 24.80
C ASP A 81 0.12 -3.10 25.94
N PHE A 82 -0.60 -2.00 25.76
CA PHE A 82 -1.59 -1.52 26.73
C PHE A 82 -2.68 -2.55 27.01
N VAL A 83 -3.30 -3.11 25.97
CA VAL A 83 -4.34 -4.15 26.11
C VAL A 83 -3.73 -5.38 26.78
N ARG A 84 -2.54 -5.80 26.36
CA ARG A 84 -1.85 -6.95 26.94
C ARG A 84 -1.61 -6.78 28.44
N GLU A 85 -1.10 -5.64 28.88
CA GLU A 85 -0.88 -5.37 30.31
C GLU A 85 -2.21 -5.24 31.08
N THR A 86 -3.23 -4.62 30.48
CA THR A 86 -4.56 -4.47 31.08
C THR A 86 -5.23 -5.82 31.33
N PHE A 87 -5.08 -6.78 30.40
CA PHE A 87 -5.65 -8.13 30.51
C PHE A 87 -4.64 -9.13 31.08
N ALA A 88 -3.88 -8.75 32.11
CA ALA A 88 -2.97 -9.65 32.85
C ALA A 88 -2.04 -10.49 31.95
N LYS A 89 -1.55 -9.92 30.84
CA LYS A 89 -0.67 -10.57 29.86
C LYS A 89 -1.29 -11.77 29.14
N SER A 90 -2.62 -11.81 29.05
CA SER A 90 -3.37 -12.88 28.38
C SER A 90 -3.19 -12.92 26.87
N LEU A 91 -2.81 -11.79 26.26
CA LEU A 91 -2.44 -11.74 24.85
C LEU A 91 -1.04 -12.34 24.62
N PRO A 92 -0.79 -12.95 23.44
CA PRO A 92 0.51 -13.53 23.12
C PRO A 92 1.68 -12.55 23.36
N HIS A 93 2.87 -13.07 23.63
CA HIS A 93 4.04 -12.20 23.72
C HIS A 93 4.39 -11.62 22.33
N PRO A 94 4.89 -10.38 22.18
CA PRO A 94 5.31 -9.83 20.89
C PRO A 94 6.33 -10.70 20.13
N GLN A 95 7.16 -11.48 20.83
CA GLN A 95 8.03 -12.48 20.18
C GLN A 95 7.24 -13.57 19.43
N THR A 96 6.10 -14.00 19.98
CA THR A 96 5.20 -14.95 19.31
C THR A 96 4.60 -14.33 18.06
N LEU A 97 4.22 -13.05 18.10
CA LEU A 97 3.74 -12.30 16.92
C LEU A 97 4.83 -12.22 15.85
N ARG A 98 6.07 -11.91 16.23
CA ARG A 98 7.21 -11.89 15.29
C ARG A 98 7.41 -13.24 14.61
N LYS A 99 7.31 -14.35 15.34
CA LYS A 99 7.38 -15.70 14.75
C LYS A 99 6.23 -15.95 13.77
N TRP A 100 5.03 -15.44 14.06
CA TRP A 100 3.89 -15.55 13.15
C TRP A 100 4.05 -14.74 11.87
N TYR A 101 4.65 -13.55 11.93
CA TYR A 101 4.98 -12.74 10.75
C TYR A 101 6.10 -13.36 9.91
N ALA A 102 7.09 -13.99 10.56
CA ALA A 102 8.25 -14.59 9.87
C ALA A 102 7.91 -15.77 8.95
N ASN A 103 6.70 -16.31 9.03
CA ASN A 103 6.25 -17.43 8.21
C ASN A 103 5.68 -17.01 6.83
N VAL A 104 5.61 -15.71 6.55
CA VAL A 104 5.09 -15.18 5.27
C VAL A 104 6.26 -14.67 4.44
N GLY A 105 6.33 -15.06 3.17
CA GLY A 105 7.28 -14.52 2.20
C GLY A 105 7.06 -13.02 2.01
N GLY A 106 8.07 -12.21 2.29
CA GLY A 106 8.02 -10.75 2.16
C GLY A 106 9.24 -10.16 1.46
N GLY A 107 10.00 -10.98 0.75
CA GLY A 107 11.16 -10.55 -0.02
C GLY A 107 10.76 -9.78 -1.29
N PRO A 108 11.74 -9.14 -1.95
CA PRO A 108 11.56 -8.59 -3.30
C PRO A 108 11.17 -9.68 -4.31
N GLY A 109 10.57 -9.28 -5.42
CA GLY A 109 9.95 -10.16 -6.41
C GLY A 109 8.42 -10.16 -6.32
N PHE A 110 7.81 -11.02 -7.14
CA PHE A 110 6.37 -11.29 -7.07
C PHE A 110 6.06 -12.25 -5.90
N THR A 111 5.01 -11.93 -5.14
CA THR A 111 4.65 -12.69 -3.92
C THR A 111 3.71 -13.84 -4.25
N GLN A 112 4.14 -15.08 -4.00
CA GLN A 112 3.32 -16.28 -4.27
C GLN A 112 2.03 -16.30 -3.44
N GLU A 113 2.06 -15.82 -2.20
CA GLU A 113 0.89 -15.75 -1.34
C GLU A 113 -0.21 -14.83 -1.92
N VAL A 114 0.19 -13.76 -2.61
CA VAL A 114 -0.75 -12.85 -3.29
C VAL A 114 -1.34 -13.54 -4.52
N HIS A 115 -0.53 -14.26 -5.28
CA HIS A 115 -0.98 -15.04 -6.43
C HIS A 115 -2.00 -16.12 -6.06
N ASP A 116 -1.73 -16.90 -5.02
CA ASP A 116 -2.65 -17.91 -4.51
C ASP A 116 -3.96 -17.28 -4.00
N THR A 117 -3.86 -16.11 -3.36
CA THR A 117 -5.02 -15.34 -2.91
C THR A 117 -5.86 -14.86 -4.08
N LEU A 118 -5.24 -14.36 -5.15
CA LEU A 118 -5.93 -13.94 -6.38
C LEU A 118 -6.63 -15.13 -7.05
N LYS A 119 -5.97 -16.28 -7.18
CA LYS A 119 -6.61 -17.52 -7.68
C LYS A 119 -7.82 -17.92 -6.85
N SER A 120 -7.71 -17.84 -5.51
CA SER A 120 -8.84 -18.14 -4.61
C SER A 120 -9.99 -17.14 -4.77
N LYS A 121 -9.70 -15.87 -5.08
CA LYS A 121 -10.72 -14.86 -5.36
C LYS A 121 -11.43 -15.13 -6.68
N VAL A 122 -10.67 -15.42 -7.74
CA VAL A 122 -11.22 -15.76 -9.06
C VAL A 122 -12.12 -16.99 -8.96
N SER A 123 -11.69 -18.06 -8.28
CA SER A 123 -12.50 -19.29 -8.18
C SER A 123 -13.80 -19.14 -7.38
N LYS A 124 -13.85 -18.17 -6.45
CA LYS A 124 -15.05 -17.85 -5.67
C LYS A 124 -15.96 -16.83 -6.36
N SER A 125 -15.44 -16.08 -7.32
CA SER A 125 -16.19 -15.09 -8.06
C SER A 125 -17.08 -15.74 -9.11
N LYS A 126 -18.31 -15.23 -9.26
CA LYS A 126 -19.23 -15.66 -10.32
C LYS A 126 -18.97 -14.94 -11.65
N SER A 127 -18.28 -13.80 -11.59
CA SER A 127 -17.98 -12.94 -12.73
C SER A 127 -16.48 -12.78 -12.91
N VAL A 128 -16.07 -12.41 -14.12
CA VAL A 128 -14.68 -12.06 -14.42
C VAL A 128 -14.24 -10.91 -13.50
N ILE A 129 -13.09 -11.10 -12.85
CA ILE A 129 -12.48 -10.08 -12.02
C ILE A 129 -11.64 -9.18 -12.92
N VAL A 130 -12.10 -7.94 -13.09
CA VAL A 130 -11.43 -6.92 -13.90
C VAL A 130 -10.66 -5.98 -12.99
N CYS A 131 -9.39 -5.76 -13.31
CA CYS A 131 -8.47 -4.96 -12.51
C CYS A 131 -7.65 -3.98 -13.37
N SER A 132 -7.07 -2.99 -12.69
CA SER A 132 -6.07 -2.07 -13.22
C SER A 132 -4.75 -2.28 -12.48
N LEU A 133 -3.65 -2.25 -13.22
CA LEU A 133 -2.29 -2.33 -12.67
C LEU A 133 -1.78 -0.92 -12.36
N MET A 134 -1.18 -0.73 -11.20
CA MET A 134 -0.51 0.51 -10.81
C MET A 134 0.97 0.24 -10.59
N VAL A 135 1.81 1.10 -11.15
CA VAL A 135 3.26 1.01 -11.03
C VAL A 135 3.80 2.32 -10.50
N ASP A 136 4.55 2.26 -9.41
CA ASP A 136 5.16 3.43 -8.80
C ASP A 136 6.55 3.09 -8.24
N GLU A 137 7.41 4.09 -8.17
CA GLU A 137 8.76 3.98 -7.64
C GLU A 137 8.91 4.82 -6.38
N MET A 138 9.40 4.20 -5.31
CA MET A 138 9.63 4.89 -4.04
C MET A 138 11.12 4.89 -3.69
N CYS A 139 11.69 6.07 -3.46
CA CYS A 139 13.05 6.19 -2.93
C CYS A 139 13.17 5.49 -1.56
N ILE A 140 14.20 4.67 -1.39
CA ILE A 140 14.51 4.00 -0.13
C ILE A 140 15.83 4.52 0.42
N ARG A 141 16.01 4.38 1.74
CA ARG A 141 17.28 4.74 2.37
C ARG A 141 18.36 3.77 1.89
N ARG A 142 19.40 4.32 1.27
CA ARG A 142 20.61 3.59 0.89
C ARG A 142 21.34 3.14 2.14
N LYS A 143 21.23 1.85 2.46
CA LYS A 143 21.90 1.23 3.60
C LYS A 143 21.96 -0.27 3.38
N VAL A 144 23.17 -0.82 3.44
CA VAL A 144 23.37 -2.26 3.43
C VAL A 144 23.43 -2.75 4.87
N GLU A 145 22.62 -3.75 5.21
CA GLU A 145 22.56 -4.36 6.53
C GLU A 145 22.52 -5.88 6.46
N TRP A 146 23.28 -6.52 7.35
CA TRP A 146 23.20 -7.96 7.56
C TRP A 146 22.06 -8.29 8.52
N THR A 147 21.12 -9.12 8.08
CA THR A 147 19.94 -9.53 8.88
C THR A 147 20.22 -10.73 9.80
N GLY A 148 21.45 -11.24 9.83
CA GLY A 148 21.78 -12.52 10.45
C GLY A 148 21.61 -13.71 9.50
N LYS A 149 20.86 -13.54 8.40
CA LYS A 149 20.59 -14.59 7.40
C LYS A 149 21.00 -14.19 5.99
N LYS A 150 20.70 -12.96 5.60
CA LYS A 150 21.02 -12.41 4.28
C LYS A 150 21.45 -10.96 4.35
N LEU A 151 22.20 -10.54 3.34
CA LEU A 151 22.55 -9.14 3.12
C LEU A 151 21.33 -8.44 2.48
N CYS A 152 20.90 -7.33 3.07
CA CYS A 152 19.78 -6.52 2.58
C CYS A 152 20.29 -5.13 2.21
N GLY A 153 19.67 -4.50 1.20
CA GLY A 153 19.99 -3.13 0.77
C GLY A 153 20.72 -3.03 -0.58
N LEU A 154 21.04 -4.16 -1.19
CA LEU A 154 21.51 -4.23 -2.58
C LEU A 154 20.31 -4.30 -3.56
N ILE A 155 20.59 -4.17 -4.85
CA ILE A 155 19.61 -4.50 -5.90
C ILE A 155 19.11 -5.94 -5.68
N ASP A 156 17.81 -6.13 -5.73
CA ASP A 156 17.18 -7.44 -5.55
C ASP A 156 15.90 -7.49 -6.40
N TYR A 157 15.95 -8.33 -7.44
CA TYR A 157 14.83 -8.54 -8.36
C TYR A 157 13.95 -9.74 -7.97
N GLY A 158 14.15 -10.33 -6.79
CA GLY A 158 13.45 -11.54 -6.36
C GLY A 158 13.99 -12.83 -7.00
N THR A 159 15.18 -12.79 -7.56
CA THR A 159 15.93 -13.98 -7.99
C THR A 159 16.86 -14.42 -6.87
N ASP A 160 16.99 -15.72 -6.63
CA ASP A 160 17.89 -16.32 -5.60
C ASP A 160 19.40 -16.18 -5.95
N THR A 161 19.77 -15.08 -6.59
CA THR A 161 21.15 -14.71 -6.91
C THR A 161 21.73 -13.89 -5.76
N ASN A 162 22.49 -14.54 -4.88
CA ASN A 162 23.30 -13.87 -3.87
C ASN A 162 24.61 -13.39 -4.52
N ASP A 163 24.54 -12.26 -5.23
CA ASP A 163 25.71 -11.58 -5.75
C ASP A 163 25.99 -10.33 -4.90
N ASP A 164 26.95 -10.47 -3.99
CA ASP A 164 27.38 -9.38 -3.10
C ASP A 164 28.11 -8.25 -3.85
N SER A 165 28.38 -8.40 -5.15
CA SER A 165 28.94 -7.34 -6.00
C SER A 165 27.89 -6.39 -6.56
N LEU A 166 26.60 -6.68 -6.35
CA LEU A 166 25.52 -5.80 -6.80
C LEU A 166 25.59 -4.45 -6.08
N PRO A 167 25.27 -3.34 -6.79
CA PRO A 167 25.27 -2.03 -6.17
C PRO A 167 24.10 -1.88 -5.19
N GLU A 168 24.18 -0.86 -4.33
CA GLU A 168 23.10 -0.49 -3.42
C GLU A 168 21.82 -0.12 -4.17
N ALA A 169 20.68 -0.57 -3.64
CA ALA A 169 19.38 -0.11 -4.11
C ALA A 169 19.11 1.34 -3.64
N LYS A 170 18.56 2.14 -4.55
CA LYS A 170 18.16 3.54 -4.31
C LYS A 170 16.65 3.69 -4.18
N SER A 171 15.90 2.78 -4.80
CA SER A 171 14.44 2.82 -4.81
C SER A 171 13.85 1.42 -4.82
N ALA A 172 12.54 1.35 -4.57
CA ALA A 172 11.72 0.16 -4.73
C ALA A 172 10.65 0.43 -5.80
N LEU A 173 10.65 -0.37 -6.87
CA LEU A 173 9.60 -0.35 -7.89
C LEU A 173 8.49 -1.30 -7.43
N VAL A 174 7.27 -0.78 -7.26
CA VAL A 174 6.14 -1.53 -6.71
C VAL A 174 5.07 -1.73 -7.76
N PHE A 175 4.60 -2.97 -7.88
CA PHE A 175 3.44 -3.32 -8.69
C PHE A 175 2.25 -3.59 -7.77
N LEU A 176 1.16 -2.86 -7.99
CA LEU A 176 -0.04 -2.99 -7.18
C LEU A 176 -1.26 -3.11 -8.07
N VAL A 177 -2.09 -4.11 -7.82
CA VAL A 177 -3.33 -4.33 -8.55
C VAL A 177 -4.48 -3.70 -7.79
N ASN A 178 -5.29 -2.93 -8.50
CA ASN A 178 -6.54 -2.36 -8.03
C ASN A 178 -7.71 -3.03 -8.74
N CYS A 179 -8.57 -3.70 -7.99
CA CYS A 179 -9.77 -4.30 -8.56
C CYS A 179 -10.79 -3.22 -8.88
N MET A 180 -11.41 -3.33 -10.07
CA MET A 180 -12.48 -2.43 -10.50
C MET A 180 -13.85 -3.10 -10.35
N SER A 181 -13.92 -4.41 -10.50
CA SER A 181 -15.15 -5.19 -10.26
C SER A 181 -15.53 -5.27 -8.77
N GLU A 182 -14.54 -5.20 -7.87
CA GLU A 182 -14.70 -5.31 -6.42
C GLU A 182 -13.85 -4.25 -5.70
N ARG A 183 -14.11 -4.04 -4.40
CA ARG A 183 -13.38 -3.06 -3.59
C ARG A 183 -12.20 -3.68 -2.86
N TRP A 184 -11.09 -3.88 -3.57
CA TRP A 184 -9.82 -4.24 -2.94
C TRP A 184 -8.63 -3.86 -3.82
N LYS A 185 -7.47 -3.75 -3.17
CA LYS A 185 -6.18 -3.54 -3.80
C LYS A 185 -5.13 -4.42 -3.13
N MET A 186 -4.17 -4.93 -3.90
CA MET A 186 -3.13 -5.81 -3.41
C MET A 186 -1.78 -5.48 -4.05
N PRO A 187 -0.72 -5.26 -3.27
CA PRO A 187 0.63 -5.22 -3.82
C PRO A 187 0.97 -6.63 -4.33
N ILE A 188 1.38 -6.74 -5.59
CA ILE A 188 1.72 -8.01 -6.25
C ILE A 188 3.18 -8.36 -6.01
N GLY A 189 4.02 -7.34 -5.96
CA GLY A 189 5.44 -7.50 -5.77
C GLY A 189 6.14 -6.16 -5.75
N TYR A 190 7.39 -6.17 -5.30
CA TYR A 190 8.27 -5.02 -5.36
C TYR A 190 9.69 -5.45 -5.69
N PHE A 191 10.45 -4.58 -6.34
CA PHE A 191 11.81 -4.86 -6.79
C PHE A 191 12.73 -3.76 -6.26
N CYS A 192 13.81 -4.13 -5.58
CA CYS A 192 14.82 -3.19 -5.10
C CYS A 192 15.77 -2.84 -6.25
N ILE A 193 15.78 -1.57 -6.66
CA ILE A 193 16.50 -1.12 -7.87
C ILE A 193 17.40 0.07 -7.56
N ASN A 194 18.44 0.25 -8.38
CA ASN A 194 19.24 1.47 -8.40
C ASN A 194 18.75 2.42 -9.50
N SER A 195 18.49 1.86 -10.68
CA SER A 195 17.86 2.52 -11.82
C SER A 195 17.37 1.46 -12.80
N LEU A 196 16.26 1.72 -13.49
CA LEU A 196 15.80 0.91 -14.62
C LEU A 196 15.41 1.81 -15.78
N ASN A 197 15.92 1.49 -16.97
CA ASN A 197 15.53 2.16 -18.21
C ASN A 197 14.13 1.69 -18.67
N GLY A 198 13.56 2.39 -19.67
CA GLY A 198 12.22 2.09 -20.17
C GLY A 198 12.05 0.65 -20.69
N LYS A 199 13.09 0.08 -21.32
CA LYS A 199 13.06 -1.30 -21.85
C LYS A 199 13.04 -2.33 -20.74
N GLU A 200 13.86 -2.15 -19.70
CA GLU A 200 13.89 -3.04 -18.54
C GLU A 200 12.57 -3.00 -17.77
N ARG A 201 11.99 -1.79 -17.59
CA ARG A 201 10.66 -1.63 -16.98
C ARG A 201 9.57 -2.29 -17.81
N ALA A 202 9.63 -2.19 -19.14
CA ALA A 202 8.69 -2.85 -20.04
C ALA A 202 8.76 -4.36 -19.87
N ASN A 203 9.97 -4.92 -19.81
CA ASN A 203 10.18 -6.35 -19.58
C ASN A 203 9.61 -6.84 -18.23
N LEU A 204 9.85 -6.10 -17.14
CA LEU A 204 9.26 -6.43 -15.83
C LEU A 204 7.73 -6.31 -15.83
N THR A 205 7.20 -5.31 -16.53
CA THR A 205 5.76 -5.11 -16.66
C THR A 205 5.11 -6.24 -17.45
N SER A 206 5.72 -6.69 -18.55
CA SER A 206 5.24 -7.85 -19.31
C SER A 206 5.22 -9.12 -18.47
N GLN A 207 6.30 -9.38 -17.71
CA GLN A 207 6.34 -10.51 -16.78
C GLN A 207 5.26 -10.41 -15.69
N CYS A 208 5.00 -9.20 -15.17
CA CYS A 208 3.90 -8.98 -14.22
C CYS A 208 2.54 -9.31 -14.83
N LEU A 209 2.28 -8.89 -16.07
CA LEU A 209 1.04 -9.16 -16.79
C LEU A 209 0.85 -10.65 -17.05
N GLU A 210 1.89 -11.37 -17.48
CA GLU A 210 1.87 -12.83 -17.64
C GLU A 210 1.59 -13.53 -16.30
N TYR A 211 2.28 -13.10 -15.24
CA TYR A 211 2.09 -13.63 -13.88
C TYR A 211 0.65 -13.46 -13.41
N LEU A 212 0.06 -12.27 -13.60
CA LEU A 212 -1.32 -11.97 -13.23
C LEU A 212 -2.33 -12.72 -14.10
N HIS A 213 -2.08 -12.85 -15.40
CA HIS A 213 -2.93 -13.61 -16.30
C HIS A 213 -3.09 -15.06 -15.84
N SER A 214 -2.01 -15.69 -15.35
CA SER A 214 -2.06 -17.05 -14.81
C SER A 214 -2.94 -17.24 -13.55
N THR A 215 -3.39 -16.15 -12.92
CA THR A 215 -4.36 -16.20 -11.81
C THR A 215 -5.82 -16.21 -12.28
N GLY A 216 -6.07 -15.83 -13.54
CA GLY A 216 -7.41 -15.68 -14.12
C GLY A 216 -8.05 -14.30 -13.94
N ILE A 217 -7.33 -13.30 -13.41
CA ILE A 217 -7.80 -11.90 -13.44
C ILE A 217 -7.55 -11.27 -14.81
N HIS A 218 -8.40 -10.33 -15.19
CA HIS A 218 -8.26 -9.56 -16.43
C HIS A 218 -7.73 -8.15 -16.14
N ILE A 219 -6.54 -7.83 -16.64
CA ILE A 219 -5.94 -6.49 -16.55
C ILE A 219 -6.28 -5.70 -17.82
N CYS A 220 -7.06 -4.63 -17.70
CA CYS A 220 -7.43 -3.81 -18.86
C CYS A 220 -6.71 -2.45 -18.90
N SER A 221 -6.01 -2.06 -17.84
CA SER A 221 -5.27 -0.80 -17.82
C SER A 221 -4.06 -0.83 -16.91
N ILE A 222 -3.12 0.08 -17.19
CA ILE A 222 -1.95 0.36 -16.35
C ILE A 222 -1.90 1.86 -16.04
N THR A 223 -1.58 2.21 -14.79
CA THR A 223 -1.40 3.60 -14.35
C THR A 223 -0.03 3.80 -13.72
N PHE A 224 0.66 4.88 -14.09
CA PHE A 224 1.97 5.26 -13.55
C PHE A 224 2.19 6.77 -13.61
N ASP A 225 3.27 7.28 -13.01
CA ASP A 225 3.62 8.70 -13.08
C ASP A 225 4.25 9.11 -14.43
N GLY A 226 4.17 10.39 -14.80
CA GLY A 226 4.66 10.86 -16.11
C GLY A 226 6.18 11.03 -16.22
N THR A 227 6.96 10.18 -15.55
CA THR A 227 8.43 10.21 -15.67
C THR A 227 8.88 9.75 -17.06
N PRO A 228 10.00 10.27 -17.60
CA PRO A 228 10.48 9.87 -18.92
C PRO A 228 10.71 8.36 -19.07
N CYS A 229 11.15 7.69 -18.01
CA CYS A 229 11.36 6.23 -18.03
C CYS A 229 10.04 5.44 -18.13
N ASN A 230 8.97 5.90 -17.48
CA ASN A 230 7.66 5.25 -17.55
C ASN A 230 6.95 5.54 -18.89
N VAL A 231 7.13 6.73 -19.46
CA VAL A 231 6.69 7.03 -20.83
C VAL A 231 7.43 6.13 -21.84
N ALA A 232 8.76 6.03 -21.73
CA ALA A 232 9.55 5.15 -22.58
C ALA A 232 9.14 3.68 -22.43
N MET A 233 8.82 3.23 -21.21
CA MET A 233 8.26 1.90 -20.96
C MET A 233 6.99 1.65 -21.77
N ALA A 234 6.03 2.57 -21.75
CA ALA A 234 4.81 2.43 -22.53
C ALA A 234 5.08 2.41 -24.04
N GLU A 235 6.04 3.20 -24.53
CA GLU A 235 6.46 3.17 -25.93
C GLU A 235 7.08 1.81 -26.31
N TYR A 236 7.94 1.24 -25.46
CA TYR A 236 8.50 -0.10 -25.66
C TYR A 236 7.44 -1.21 -25.62
N LEU A 237 6.35 -1.03 -24.86
CA LEU A 237 5.23 -1.96 -24.85
C LEU A 237 4.35 -1.83 -26.10
N GLY A 238 4.43 -0.71 -26.84
CA GLY A 238 3.75 -0.52 -28.12
C GLY A 238 2.78 0.66 -28.17
N CYS A 239 2.81 1.56 -27.19
CA CYS A 239 2.18 2.88 -27.27
C CYS A 239 2.96 3.82 -28.19
N LYS A 240 2.30 4.91 -28.62
CA LYS A 240 2.92 6.00 -29.38
C LYS A 240 2.46 7.32 -28.80
N SER A 241 3.33 8.01 -28.06
CA SER A 241 3.03 9.28 -27.38
C SER A 241 3.55 10.53 -28.11
N THR A 242 4.42 10.35 -29.10
CA THR A 242 5.22 11.42 -29.72
C THR A 242 4.45 12.32 -30.70
N HIS A 243 3.33 11.87 -31.26
CA HIS A 243 2.52 12.63 -32.20
C HIS A 243 1.07 12.77 -31.70
N LEU A 244 0.64 14.00 -31.42
CA LEU A 244 -0.71 14.30 -30.89
C LEU A 244 -1.84 13.77 -31.79
N THR A 245 -1.62 13.69 -33.10
CA THR A 245 -2.62 13.23 -34.09
C THR A 245 -2.62 11.72 -34.31
N LEU A 246 -1.55 11.02 -33.91
CA LEU A 246 -1.37 9.57 -34.09
C LEU A 246 -1.16 8.86 -32.75
N MET A 247 -1.68 9.47 -31.68
CA MET A 247 -1.47 8.99 -30.33
C MET A 247 -2.10 7.61 -30.15
N LYS A 248 -1.29 6.63 -29.75
CA LYS A 248 -1.75 5.29 -29.38
C LYS A 248 -1.49 5.11 -27.88
N THR A 249 -2.56 5.14 -27.09
CA THR A 249 -2.53 5.09 -25.61
C THR A 249 -2.77 3.70 -25.04
N TRP A 250 -2.51 2.66 -25.84
CA TRP A 250 -2.69 1.28 -25.43
C TRP A 250 -1.64 0.38 -26.09
N PHE A 251 -1.46 -0.80 -25.52
CA PHE A 251 -0.61 -1.86 -26.06
C PHE A 251 -1.27 -3.23 -25.88
N PRO A 252 -0.94 -4.23 -26.71
CA PRO A 252 -1.52 -5.57 -26.56
C PRO A 252 -0.99 -6.28 -25.32
N HIS A 253 -1.85 -6.98 -24.60
CA HIS A 253 -1.48 -7.85 -23.49
C HIS A 253 -0.56 -8.99 -24.01
N PRO A 254 0.57 -9.31 -23.34
CA PRO A 254 1.58 -10.26 -23.85
C PRO A 254 1.07 -11.69 -24.10
N VAL A 255 -0.02 -12.09 -23.44
CA VAL A 255 -0.66 -13.41 -23.59
C VAL A 255 -1.94 -13.37 -24.44
N THR A 256 -2.88 -12.48 -24.15
CA THR A 256 -4.23 -12.48 -24.77
C THR A 256 -4.33 -11.58 -25.99
N GLU A 257 -3.34 -10.72 -26.25
CA GLU A 257 -3.35 -9.66 -27.28
C GLU A 257 -4.47 -8.61 -27.11
N GLU A 258 -5.25 -8.69 -26.03
CA GLU A 258 -6.28 -7.70 -25.71
C GLU A 258 -5.65 -6.35 -25.34
N PRO A 259 -6.32 -5.22 -25.63
CA PRO A 259 -5.75 -3.90 -25.37
C PRO A 259 -5.65 -3.59 -23.87
N ILE A 260 -4.47 -3.19 -23.43
CA ILE A 260 -4.21 -2.59 -22.11
C ILE A 260 -4.05 -1.08 -22.30
N TYR A 261 -4.95 -0.32 -21.69
CA TYR A 261 -4.95 1.15 -21.78
C TYR A 261 -3.98 1.77 -20.76
N VAL A 262 -3.20 2.75 -21.19
CA VAL A 262 -2.24 3.48 -20.36
C VAL A 262 -2.86 4.76 -19.83
N PHE A 263 -2.78 4.95 -18.52
CA PHE A 263 -3.14 6.18 -17.83
C PHE A 263 -1.92 6.78 -17.11
N LEU A 264 -1.79 8.10 -17.18
CA LEU A 264 -0.87 8.83 -16.31
C LEU A 264 -1.61 9.20 -15.03
N ASP A 265 -0.94 9.13 -13.88
CA ASP A 265 -1.53 9.56 -12.60
C ASP A 265 -2.07 10.99 -12.71
N PRO A 266 -3.40 11.19 -12.62
CA PRO A 266 -4.01 12.50 -12.76
C PRO A 266 -3.48 13.51 -11.75
N SER A 267 -3.18 13.07 -10.52
CA SER A 267 -2.69 13.96 -9.47
C SER A 267 -1.28 14.49 -9.80
N ASN A 268 -0.43 13.63 -10.36
CA ASN A 268 0.87 14.01 -10.87
C ASN A 268 0.74 14.96 -12.05
N MET A 269 -0.11 14.64 -13.02
CA MET A 269 -0.30 15.46 -14.22
C MET A 269 -0.82 16.85 -13.89
N LEU A 270 -1.76 16.98 -12.94
CA LEU A 270 -2.23 18.29 -12.47
C LEU A 270 -1.13 19.10 -11.77
N LYS A 271 -0.25 18.45 -10.99
CA LYS A 271 0.91 19.11 -10.39
C LYS A 271 1.87 19.62 -11.47
N LEU A 272 2.12 18.84 -12.53
CA LEU A 272 2.95 19.27 -13.66
C LEU A 272 2.34 20.45 -14.41
N ILE A 273 1.04 20.40 -14.72
CA ILE A 273 0.33 21.52 -15.36
C ILE A 273 0.47 22.78 -14.51
N ARG A 274 0.22 22.71 -13.21
CA ARG A 274 0.38 23.84 -12.29
C ARG A 274 1.81 24.40 -12.32
N ASN A 275 2.82 23.53 -12.23
CA ASN A 275 4.22 23.94 -12.24
C ASN A 275 4.61 24.59 -13.59
N SER A 276 4.10 24.07 -14.69
CA SER A 276 4.28 24.63 -16.03
C SER A 276 3.63 26.00 -16.16
N VAL A 277 2.40 26.21 -15.67
CA VAL A 277 1.74 27.53 -15.67
C VAL A 277 2.51 28.54 -14.82
N ALA A 278 3.13 28.09 -13.72
CA ALA A 278 3.94 28.95 -12.85
C ALA A 278 5.30 29.33 -13.45
N SER A 279 5.93 28.41 -14.19
CA SER A 279 7.32 28.55 -14.64
C SER A 279 7.47 28.95 -16.11
N LEU A 280 6.45 28.65 -16.93
CA LEU A 280 6.46 28.86 -18.37
C LEU A 280 5.44 29.93 -18.77
N VAL A 281 5.67 30.53 -19.94
CA VAL A 281 4.68 31.33 -20.62
C VAL A 281 3.93 30.44 -21.59
N ILE A 282 2.64 30.22 -21.34
CA ILE A 282 1.78 29.40 -22.20
C ILE A 282 0.98 30.35 -23.08
N TYR A 283 0.66 29.94 -24.29
CA TYR A 283 -0.18 30.69 -25.20
C TYR A 283 -1.43 29.87 -25.53
N ASP A 284 -2.59 30.52 -25.50
CA ASP A 284 -3.80 29.93 -26.07
C ASP A 284 -3.64 29.77 -27.59
N ARG A 285 -4.48 28.91 -28.20
CA ARG A 285 -4.53 28.68 -29.64
C ARG A 285 -4.67 29.99 -30.45
N ASN A 286 -5.33 30.99 -29.87
CA ASN A 286 -5.58 32.27 -30.52
C ASN A 286 -4.45 33.31 -30.31
N GLY A 287 -3.39 32.96 -29.57
CA GLY A 287 -2.27 33.85 -29.26
C GLY A 287 -2.30 34.59 -27.90
N PRO A 288 -3.41 34.71 -27.14
CA PRO A 288 -3.36 35.29 -25.80
C PRO A 288 -2.40 34.54 -24.88
N LYS A 289 -1.62 35.31 -24.12
CA LYS A 289 -0.71 34.78 -23.10
C LYS A 289 -1.53 34.27 -21.90
N ILE A 290 -1.18 33.08 -21.41
CA ILE A 290 -1.62 32.51 -20.15
C ILE A 290 -0.40 32.54 -19.21
N SER A 291 -0.51 33.26 -18.10
CA SER A 291 0.62 33.48 -17.19
C SER A 291 0.16 33.56 -15.74
N TRP A 292 1.03 33.07 -14.84
CA TRP A 292 0.82 33.10 -13.40
C TRP A 292 0.54 34.50 -12.84
N SER A 293 1.08 35.56 -13.47
CA SER A 293 0.87 36.95 -13.05
C SER A 293 -0.60 37.37 -13.03
N PHE A 294 -1.45 36.75 -13.86
CA PHE A 294 -2.89 37.01 -13.84
C PHE A 294 -3.57 36.45 -12.59
N LEU A 295 -3.10 35.30 -12.09
CA LEU A 295 -3.57 34.73 -10.83
C LEU A 295 -3.14 35.58 -9.64
N GLU A 296 -1.90 36.08 -9.65
CA GLU A 296 -1.41 37.01 -8.62
C GLU A 296 -2.20 38.32 -8.61
N SER A 297 -2.51 38.86 -9.79
CA SER A 297 -3.30 40.10 -9.94
C SER A 297 -4.74 39.91 -9.44
N LEU A 298 -5.37 38.76 -9.75
CA LEU A 298 -6.69 38.41 -9.22
C LEU A 298 -6.67 38.32 -7.69
N PHE A 299 -5.66 37.63 -7.13
CA PHE A 299 -5.52 37.48 -5.68
C PHE A 299 -5.31 38.83 -4.97
N ALA A 300 -4.50 39.72 -5.55
CA ALA A 300 -4.30 41.07 -5.04
C ALA A 300 -5.58 41.93 -5.11
N GLY A 301 -6.37 41.79 -6.20
CA GLY A 301 -7.63 42.49 -6.39
C GLY A 301 -8.73 42.11 -5.39
N GLU A 302 -8.67 40.90 -4.81
CA GLU A 302 -9.58 40.45 -3.73
C GLU A 302 -9.21 40.99 -2.33
N GLY A 303 -8.20 41.87 -2.22
CA GLY A 303 -7.80 42.48 -0.95
C GLY A 303 -7.06 41.53 0.01
N ARG A 304 -6.56 40.39 -0.49
CA ARG A 304 -5.82 39.41 0.31
C ARG A 304 -4.32 39.72 0.24
N SER A 305 -3.68 40.00 1.38
CA SER A 305 -2.24 40.30 1.42
C SER A 305 -1.40 39.05 1.12
N PRO A 306 -0.32 39.14 0.34
CA PRO A 306 0.53 37.98 0.04
C PRO A 306 1.47 37.65 1.21
N SER A 307 0.98 37.01 2.27
CA SER A 307 1.84 36.46 3.34
C SER A 307 2.60 35.19 2.91
N TRP A 308 2.30 34.66 1.71
CA TRP A 308 2.73 33.33 1.24
C TRP A 308 4.05 33.30 0.45
N HIS A 309 4.62 34.44 0.04
CA HIS A 309 5.77 34.44 -0.88
C HIS A 309 7.15 34.17 -0.25
N LYS A 310 7.29 34.18 1.08
CA LYS A 310 8.64 34.07 1.69
C LYS A 310 9.19 32.65 1.85
N ASN A 311 8.36 31.60 1.73
CA ASN A 311 8.79 30.23 2.12
C ASN A 311 8.83 29.20 0.98
N GLN A 312 8.54 29.55 -0.28
CA GLN A 312 8.48 28.56 -1.36
C GLN A 312 9.61 28.62 -2.39
N THR A 313 10.38 29.71 -2.49
CA THR A 313 11.49 29.82 -3.44
C THR A 313 12.63 28.82 -3.17
N SER A 314 12.69 28.21 -1.97
CA SER A 314 13.61 27.11 -1.64
C SER A 314 13.06 25.71 -1.98
N ALA A 315 11.77 25.56 -2.27
CA ALA A 315 11.12 24.27 -2.53
C ALA A 315 11.00 23.92 -4.03
N PHE A 316 11.37 24.84 -4.92
CA PHE A 316 11.25 24.69 -6.38
C PHE A 316 12.57 24.35 -7.10
N LYS A 317 13.62 23.97 -6.38
CA LYS A 317 14.78 23.29 -6.97
C LYS A 317 14.56 21.77 -6.86
N LEU A 318 14.00 21.19 -7.93
CA LEU A 318 14.24 19.79 -8.30
C LEU A 318 15.18 19.79 -9.49
#